data_AF-A0A094GZC8-F1
#
_entry.id   AF-A0A094GZC8-F1
#
_cell.length_a   1.000
_cell.length_b   1.000
_cell.length_c   1.000
_cell.angle_alpha   90.00
_cell.angle_beta   90.00
_cell.angle_gamma   90.00
#
_symmetry.space_group_name_H-M   'P 1'
#
loop_
_entity.id
_entity.type
_entity.pdbx_description
1 polymer ?
#
loop_
_entity_poly.entity_id
_entity_poly.type
_entity_poly.pdbx_seq_one_letter_code
_entity_poly.pdbx_strand_id
1 'polypeptide(L)'
;MGDSGGGGATYGVVTSVVFKVYPVMKATAVQFSFASNSTAPGGVSVDSFWAGARAYFDYFIPHTEAGAYSYFSIVGTAPGEYLFNMLPFFAPNMTQAETAELLAPWLDDLKGLGIEVDPVYFPADNFHDAWDAGFPLEAVGGSAAKTGGRLFPRKNWEDEALLNATFDAIKYPVEEGGMFLGFNIAAPGLGRRGSALPDNAVNPAWRETVLHAIAVIFLLDPSPEAIAVQSERLTMDWLGRWRDVSPGAGAYASEADVTEPDVQQSFYGDSKYPRLYALKKKMDPYGLFYAPTAVGSEDWYVTDQIEWLPTQNGRLCRV
;
A
#
# COMPACT_ATOMS: atom_id res chain seq x y z
N MET A 1 -8.78 -16.22 17.76
CA MET A 1 -7.34 -16.44 17.50
C MET A 1 -6.72 -15.07 17.27
N GLY A 2 -5.69 -14.68 18.03
CA GLY A 2 -5.03 -13.36 17.88
C GLY A 2 -4.12 -13.28 16.65
N ASP A 3 -3.58 -14.41 16.21
CA ASP A 3 -2.52 -14.47 15.19
C ASP A 3 -3.01 -14.14 13.75
N SER A 4 -4.32 -14.19 13.51
CA SER A 4 -4.90 -13.87 12.19
C SER A 4 -5.19 -12.37 12.05
N GLY A 5 -4.14 -11.57 11.93
CA GLY A 5 -4.20 -10.11 11.70
C GLY A 5 -3.79 -9.23 12.89
N GLY A 6 -3.46 -9.83 14.05
CA GLY A 6 -3.08 -9.09 15.27
C GLY A 6 -1.60 -8.75 15.40
N GLY A 7 -0.82 -8.88 14.32
CA GLY A 7 0.63 -8.65 14.30
C GLY A 7 1.46 -9.88 14.70
N GLY A 8 2.66 -9.98 14.11
CA GLY A 8 3.64 -11.02 14.44
C GLY A 8 4.47 -10.70 15.70
N ALA A 9 5.35 -11.61 16.08
CA ALA A 9 6.41 -11.41 17.08
C ALA A 9 5.98 -10.99 18.50
N THR A 10 4.70 -11.09 18.86
CA THR A 10 4.21 -10.65 20.19
C THR A 10 3.47 -11.71 21.01
N TYR A 11 2.77 -12.68 20.40
CA TYR A 11 2.00 -13.66 21.18
C TYR A 11 2.77 -14.94 21.51
N GLY A 12 3.79 -15.29 20.72
CA GLY A 12 4.50 -16.56 20.82
C GLY A 12 5.30 -16.90 19.56
N VAL A 13 5.84 -18.12 19.52
CA VAL A 13 6.55 -18.66 18.36
C VAL A 13 5.60 -19.56 17.57
N VAL A 14 5.31 -19.16 16.33
CA VAL A 14 4.51 -19.97 15.39
C VAL A 14 5.40 -21.03 14.75
N THR A 15 5.01 -22.30 14.83
CA THR A 15 5.78 -23.43 14.28
C THR A 15 5.17 -24.02 13.01
N SER A 16 3.87 -23.82 12.78
CA SER A 16 3.18 -24.26 11.57
C SER A 16 1.88 -23.47 11.38
N VAL A 17 1.41 -23.42 10.14
CA VAL A 17 0.17 -22.75 9.74
C VAL A 17 -0.55 -23.62 8.71
N VAL A 18 -1.88 -23.57 8.73
CA VAL A 18 -2.73 -24.25 7.74
C VAL A 18 -3.52 -23.20 7.00
N PHE A 19 -3.41 -23.21 5.67
CA PHE A 19 -4.12 -22.27 4.80
C PHE A 19 -5.22 -22.96 4.01
N LYS A 20 -6.27 -22.19 3.73
CA LYS A 20 -7.26 -22.58 2.74
C LYS A 20 -6.64 -22.45 1.35
N VAL A 21 -6.78 -23.50 0.54
CA VAL A 21 -6.43 -23.49 -0.88
C VAL A 21 -7.70 -23.39 -1.73
N TYR A 22 -7.57 -22.90 -2.95
CA TYR A 22 -8.68 -22.68 -3.88
C TYR A 22 -8.50 -23.55 -5.14
N PRO A 23 -9.61 -23.88 -5.84
CA PRO A 23 -9.52 -24.53 -7.14
C PRO A 23 -8.65 -23.74 -8.13
N VAL A 24 -8.06 -24.46 -9.08
CA VAL A 24 -7.33 -23.83 -10.19
C VAL A 24 -8.25 -22.86 -10.92
N MET A 25 -7.72 -21.68 -11.23
CA MET A 25 -8.42 -20.65 -11.98
C MET A 25 -7.48 -20.05 -13.01
N LYS A 26 -8.02 -19.69 -14.18
CA LYS A 26 -7.31 -18.88 -15.17
C LYS A 26 -7.01 -17.48 -14.60
N ALA A 27 -6.03 -16.80 -15.17
CA ALA A 27 -5.78 -15.39 -14.88
C ALA A 27 -5.07 -14.72 -16.06
N THR A 28 -5.15 -13.39 -16.11
CA THR A 28 -4.38 -12.58 -17.05
C THR A 28 -3.65 -11.50 -16.27
N ALA A 29 -2.32 -11.41 -16.44
CA ALA A 29 -1.54 -10.26 -16.00
C ALA A 29 -1.33 -9.29 -17.16
N VAL A 30 -1.29 -7.98 -16.88
CA VAL A 30 -1.06 -6.94 -17.88
C VAL A 30 0.00 -5.98 -17.37
N GLN A 31 0.95 -5.65 -18.24
CA GLN A 31 2.02 -4.71 -17.95
C GLN A 31 2.08 -3.62 -19.00
N PHE A 32 2.32 -2.39 -18.56
CA PHE A 32 2.64 -1.25 -19.42
C PHE A 32 3.16 -0.09 -18.59
N SER A 33 3.68 0.91 -19.29
CA SER A 33 4.14 2.15 -18.68
C SER A 33 3.84 3.33 -19.59
N PHE A 34 3.70 4.51 -19.00
CA PHE A 34 3.77 5.76 -19.73
C PHE A 34 4.58 6.77 -18.91
N ALA A 35 5.21 7.71 -19.60
CA ALA A 35 6.05 8.72 -18.98
C ALA A 35 5.71 10.09 -19.54
N SER A 36 5.92 11.13 -18.73
CA SER A 36 6.08 12.46 -19.31
C SER A 36 7.41 12.51 -20.07
N ASN A 37 7.43 13.28 -21.16
CA ASN A 37 8.64 13.59 -21.91
C ASN A 37 8.44 14.95 -22.57
N SER A 38 8.29 15.97 -21.73
CA SER A 38 7.81 17.29 -22.15
C SER A 38 8.75 18.02 -23.13
N THR A 39 10.02 17.58 -23.17
CA THR A 39 11.07 18.18 -24.01
C THR A 39 11.15 17.57 -25.42
N ALA A 40 10.55 16.40 -25.65
CA ALA A 40 10.54 15.75 -26.96
C ALA A 40 9.42 16.32 -27.87
N PRO A 41 9.66 16.48 -29.18
CA PRO A 41 8.60 16.80 -30.13
C PRO A 41 7.50 15.74 -30.11
N GLY A 42 6.25 16.15 -29.81
CA GLY A 42 5.13 15.22 -29.66
C GLY A 42 5.14 14.40 -28.36
N GLY A 43 5.99 14.77 -27.39
CA GLY A 43 6.05 14.11 -26.09
C GLY A 43 4.87 14.46 -25.19
N VAL A 44 4.63 13.61 -24.19
CA VAL A 44 3.56 13.77 -23.20
C VAL A 44 3.94 14.89 -22.23
N SER A 45 3.07 15.88 -22.08
CA SER A 45 3.25 16.97 -21.11
C SER A 45 3.10 16.45 -19.68
N VAL A 46 3.67 17.14 -18.70
CA VAL A 46 3.51 16.82 -17.27
C VAL A 46 2.04 16.87 -16.84
N ASP A 47 1.28 17.83 -17.36
CA ASP A 47 -0.15 17.95 -17.06
C ASP A 47 -0.94 16.77 -17.65
N SER A 48 -0.65 16.39 -18.90
CA SER A 48 -1.24 15.20 -19.52
C SER A 48 -0.90 13.93 -18.72
N PHE A 49 0.35 13.77 -18.30
CA PHE A 49 0.79 12.64 -17.49
C PHE A 49 -0.01 12.53 -16.19
N TRP A 50 -0.11 13.62 -15.42
CA TRP A 50 -0.85 13.62 -14.16
C TRP A 50 -2.34 13.44 -14.37
N ALA A 51 -2.92 13.99 -15.45
CA ALA A 51 -4.31 13.73 -15.82
C ALA A 51 -4.55 12.25 -16.14
N GLY A 52 -3.61 11.59 -16.84
CA GLY A 52 -3.70 10.17 -17.17
C GLY A 52 -3.57 9.26 -15.95
N ALA A 53 -2.67 9.60 -15.03
CA ALA A 53 -2.54 8.92 -13.74
C ALA A 53 -3.78 9.14 -12.85
N ARG A 54 -4.36 10.35 -12.85
CA ARG A 54 -5.60 10.67 -12.12
C ARG A 54 -6.78 9.89 -12.69
N ALA A 55 -6.92 9.80 -14.01
CA ALA A 55 -8.01 9.07 -14.65
C ALA A 55 -8.04 7.60 -14.21
N TYR A 56 -6.88 6.97 -13.97
CA TYR A 56 -6.83 5.60 -13.47
C TYR A 56 -7.59 5.42 -12.16
N PHE A 57 -7.55 6.42 -11.27
CA PHE A 57 -8.21 6.36 -9.98
C PHE A 57 -9.73 6.21 -10.13
N ASP A 58 -10.34 6.75 -11.17
CA ASP A 58 -11.79 6.63 -11.40
C ASP A 58 -12.23 5.17 -11.60
N TYR A 59 -11.29 4.29 -11.97
CA TYR A 59 -11.55 2.88 -12.24
C TYR A 59 -11.27 1.94 -11.06
N PHE A 60 -10.86 2.43 -9.89
CA PHE A 60 -10.47 1.56 -8.76
C PHE A 60 -11.63 0.72 -8.22
N ILE A 61 -12.82 1.33 -8.11
CA ILE A 61 -14.02 0.62 -7.69
C ILE A 61 -14.42 -0.44 -8.73
N PRO A 62 -14.65 -0.12 -10.01
CA PRO A 62 -15.08 -1.14 -10.98
C PRO A 62 -14.04 -2.25 -11.18
N HIS A 63 -12.74 -1.94 -11.16
CA HIS A 63 -11.69 -2.98 -11.24
C HIS A 63 -11.74 -3.95 -10.06
N THR A 64 -11.82 -3.43 -8.83
CA THR A 64 -11.88 -4.30 -7.64
C THR A 64 -13.20 -5.06 -7.54
N GLU A 65 -14.32 -4.50 -8.01
CA GLU A 65 -15.61 -5.21 -8.10
C GLU A 65 -15.61 -6.32 -9.15
N ALA A 66 -14.86 -6.13 -10.24
CA ALA A 66 -14.59 -7.17 -11.22
C ALA A 66 -13.63 -8.26 -10.69
N GLY A 67 -13.04 -8.06 -9.51
CA GLY A 67 -12.13 -8.99 -8.86
C GLY A 67 -10.67 -8.85 -9.27
N ALA A 68 -10.32 -7.74 -9.93
CA ALA A 68 -8.95 -7.43 -10.28
C ALA A 68 -8.15 -6.89 -9.08
N TYR A 69 -6.84 -7.02 -9.19
CA TYR A 69 -5.82 -6.43 -8.33
C TYR A 69 -4.88 -5.63 -9.22
N SER A 70 -4.31 -4.53 -8.75
CA SER A 70 -3.17 -3.94 -9.43
C SER A 70 -2.06 -3.58 -8.48
N TYR A 71 -0.82 -3.67 -8.98
CA TYR A 71 0.37 -3.08 -8.39
C TYR A 71 0.97 -2.12 -9.41
N PHE A 72 1.10 -0.87 -9.01
CA PHE A 72 1.60 0.18 -9.89
C PHE A 72 2.47 1.18 -9.12
N SER A 73 3.33 1.88 -9.84
CA SER A 73 4.22 2.87 -9.25
C SER A 73 4.23 4.17 -10.03
N ILE A 74 4.49 5.26 -9.31
CA ILE A 74 4.74 6.58 -9.90
C ILE A 74 6.02 7.12 -9.29
N VAL A 75 6.98 7.51 -10.12
CA VAL A 75 8.30 8.00 -9.68
C VAL A 75 8.79 9.13 -10.58
N GLY A 76 9.51 10.09 -9.98
CA GLY A 76 10.25 11.09 -10.75
C GLY A 76 11.49 10.49 -11.40
N THR A 77 11.68 10.72 -12.71
CA THR A 77 12.85 10.23 -13.47
C THR A 77 13.89 11.32 -13.74
N ALA A 78 13.45 12.58 -13.78
CA ALA A 78 14.26 13.78 -13.88
C ALA A 78 13.47 14.97 -13.31
N PRO A 79 14.09 16.17 -13.13
CA PRO A 79 13.34 17.35 -12.69
C PRO A 79 12.15 17.65 -13.60
N GLY A 80 10.93 17.51 -13.06
CA GLY A 80 9.69 17.70 -13.81
C GLY A 80 9.35 16.58 -14.79
N GLU A 81 9.95 15.39 -14.68
CA GLU A 81 9.60 14.24 -15.51
C GLU A 81 9.27 13.02 -14.65
N TYR A 82 8.25 12.25 -15.05
CA TYR A 82 7.66 11.19 -14.26
C TYR A 82 7.41 9.94 -15.10
N LEU A 83 7.39 8.79 -14.42
CA LEU A 83 7.09 7.48 -15.00
C LEU A 83 5.99 6.82 -14.18
N PHE A 84 4.94 6.35 -14.86
CA PHE A 84 3.93 5.46 -14.33
C PHE A 84 4.23 4.04 -14.83
N ASN A 85 4.28 3.07 -13.93
CA ASN A 85 4.44 1.65 -14.28
C ASN A 85 3.27 0.84 -13.73
N MET A 86 2.63 0.04 -14.58
CA MET A 86 1.68 -1.00 -14.19
C MET A 86 2.40 -2.35 -14.21
N LEU A 87 2.68 -2.95 -13.05
CA LEU A 87 3.54 -4.13 -12.93
C LEU A 87 3.11 -5.11 -11.81
N PRO A 88 1.92 -5.73 -11.86
CA PRO A 88 1.00 -5.74 -12.99
C PRO A 88 -0.41 -5.23 -12.62
N PHE A 89 -1.26 -5.07 -13.64
CA PHE A 89 -2.70 -5.25 -13.49
C PHE A 89 -2.99 -6.75 -13.57
N PHE A 90 -3.61 -7.31 -12.54
CA PHE A 90 -3.83 -8.75 -12.39
C PHE A 90 -5.33 -9.06 -12.34
N ALA A 91 -5.79 -9.86 -13.30
CA ALA A 91 -7.21 -10.19 -13.49
C ALA A 91 -7.46 -11.70 -13.32
N PRO A 92 -7.71 -12.17 -12.09
CA PRO A 92 -8.13 -13.55 -11.85
C PRO A 92 -9.45 -13.88 -12.56
N ASN A 93 -9.58 -15.12 -13.01
CA ASN A 93 -10.77 -15.65 -13.68
C ASN A 93 -11.17 -14.95 -14.99
N MET A 94 -10.30 -14.12 -15.57
CA MET A 94 -10.54 -13.42 -16.84
C MET A 94 -9.58 -13.88 -17.92
N THR A 95 -10.10 -13.97 -19.14
CA THR A 95 -9.32 -14.10 -20.37
C THR A 95 -8.70 -12.77 -20.77
N GLN A 96 -7.72 -12.80 -21.68
CA GLN A 96 -7.14 -11.57 -22.26
C GLN A 96 -8.19 -10.63 -22.84
N ALA A 97 -9.21 -11.15 -23.54
CA ALA A 97 -10.25 -10.32 -24.15
C ALA A 97 -11.10 -9.60 -23.08
N GLU A 98 -11.51 -10.31 -22.03
CA GLU A 98 -12.26 -9.73 -20.91
C GLU A 98 -11.42 -8.71 -20.13
N THR A 99 -10.12 -8.98 -19.94
CA THR A 99 -9.20 -8.04 -19.29
C THR A 99 -8.95 -6.80 -20.15
N ALA A 100 -8.84 -6.94 -21.46
CA ALA A 100 -8.69 -5.81 -22.38
C ALA A 100 -9.95 -4.94 -22.39
N GLU A 101 -11.14 -5.55 -22.38
CA GLU A 101 -12.42 -4.84 -22.26
C GLU A 101 -12.52 -4.07 -20.92
N LEU A 102 -12.06 -4.68 -19.82
CA LEU A 102 -12.05 -4.05 -18.51
C LEU A 102 -11.13 -2.80 -18.46
N LEU A 103 -9.96 -2.85 -19.10
CA LEU A 103 -9.00 -1.74 -19.13
C LEU A 103 -9.33 -0.67 -20.19
N ALA A 104 -10.09 -1.01 -21.23
CA ALA A 104 -10.33 -0.16 -22.39
C ALA A 104 -10.77 1.28 -22.04
N PRO A 105 -11.71 1.52 -21.09
CA PRO A 105 -12.13 2.88 -20.76
C PRO A 105 -10.96 3.79 -20.31
N TRP A 106 -10.07 3.27 -19.47
CA TRP A 106 -8.90 4.04 -19.02
C TRP A 106 -7.88 4.25 -20.16
N LEU A 107 -7.67 3.22 -20.99
CA LEU A 107 -6.76 3.34 -22.14
C LEU A 107 -7.27 4.35 -23.17
N ASP A 108 -8.59 4.48 -23.33
CA ASP A 108 -9.21 5.49 -24.18
C ASP A 108 -9.04 6.91 -23.58
N ASP A 109 -9.14 7.07 -22.25
CA ASP A 109 -8.84 8.34 -21.57
C ASP A 109 -7.37 8.75 -21.78
N LEU A 110 -6.44 7.81 -21.62
CA LEU A 110 -5.01 8.04 -21.89
C LEU A 110 -4.80 8.52 -23.34
N LYS A 111 -5.41 7.84 -24.31
CA LYS A 111 -5.34 8.22 -25.73
C LYS A 111 -5.92 9.62 -25.97
N GLY A 112 -7.04 9.96 -25.33
CA GLY A 112 -7.64 11.29 -25.38
C GLY A 112 -6.73 12.40 -24.85
N LEU A 113 -5.83 12.07 -23.92
CA LEU A 113 -4.79 12.95 -23.37
C LEU A 113 -3.49 12.96 -24.18
N GLY A 114 -3.45 12.24 -25.30
CA GLY A 114 -2.25 12.08 -26.14
C GLY A 114 -1.20 11.13 -25.57
N ILE A 115 -1.61 10.24 -24.65
CA ILE A 115 -0.75 9.21 -24.06
C ILE A 115 -1.03 7.90 -24.78
N GLU A 116 -0.08 7.45 -25.60
CA GLU A 116 -0.13 6.13 -26.21
C GLU A 116 0.57 5.11 -25.32
N VAL A 117 -0.10 3.99 -25.06
CA VAL A 117 0.44 2.84 -24.34
C VAL A 117 0.22 1.57 -25.13
N ASP A 118 1.12 0.60 -24.96
CA ASP A 118 1.03 -0.72 -25.57
C ASP A 118 0.98 -1.80 -24.47
N PRO A 119 -0.21 -2.16 -23.95
CA PRO A 119 -0.34 -3.15 -22.90
C PRO A 119 0.05 -4.54 -23.36
N VAL A 120 0.98 -5.15 -22.61
CA VAL A 120 1.41 -6.53 -22.83
C VAL A 120 0.62 -7.45 -21.91
N TYR A 121 -0.08 -8.42 -22.50
CA TYR A 121 -0.94 -9.37 -21.79
C TYR A 121 -0.26 -10.74 -21.64
N PHE A 122 -0.39 -11.32 -20.46
CA PHE A 122 0.10 -12.65 -20.10
C PHE A 122 -1.06 -13.52 -19.61
N PRO A 123 -1.93 -14.03 -20.52
CA PRO A 123 -3.01 -14.93 -20.14
C PRO A 123 -2.49 -16.34 -19.83
N ALA A 124 -3.06 -16.98 -18.82
CA ALA A 124 -2.77 -18.38 -18.48
C ALA A 124 -4.03 -19.11 -18.00
N ASP A 125 -4.10 -20.42 -18.27
CA ASP A 125 -5.18 -21.30 -17.80
C ASP A 125 -5.05 -21.68 -16.31
N ASN A 126 -4.02 -21.15 -15.63
CA ASN A 126 -3.80 -21.31 -14.20
C ASN A 126 -3.29 -19.99 -13.57
N PHE A 127 -3.44 -19.86 -12.26
CA PHE A 127 -3.07 -18.65 -11.52
C PHE A 127 -1.56 -18.42 -11.49
N HIS A 128 -0.78 -19.51 -11.34
CA HIS A 128 0.65 -19.43 -11.10
C HIS A 128 1.40 -18.81 -12.29
N ASP A 129 1.12 -19.25 -13.51
CA ASP A 129 1.91 -18.79 -14.67
C ASP A 129 1.63 -17.31 -15.01
N ALA A 130 0.38 -16.86 -14.83
CA ALA A 130 0.08 -15.43 -14.91
C ALA A 130 0.76 -14.65 -13.78
N TRP A 131 0.81 -15.20 -12.56
CA TRP A 131 1.47 -14.57 -11.42
C TRP A 131 2.98 -14.47 -11.63
N ASP A 132 3.64 -15.54 -12.07
CA ASP A 132 5.08 -15.58 -12.36
C ASP A 132 5.46 -14.57 -13.46
N ALA A 133 4.62 -14.45 -14.49
CA ALA A 133 4.81 -13.44 -15.54
C ALA A 133 4.58 -12.00 -15.04
N GLY A 134 3.63 -11.80 -14.12
CA GLY A 134 3.19 -10.48 -13.66
C GLY A 134 3.98 -9.91 -12.48
N PHE A 135 4.56 -10.75 -11.63
CA PHE A 135 5.21 -10.36 -10.38
C PHE A 135 6.68 -10.80 -10.39
N PRO A 136 7.57 -10.08 -11.11
CA PRO A 136 8.99 -10.37 -11.06
C PRO A 136 9.53 -10.22 -9.63
N LEU A 137 10.60 -10.95 -9.32
CA LEU A 137 11.23 -10.87 -7.99
C LEU A 137 11.71 -9.43 -7.72
N GLU A 138 11.13 -8.80 -6.70
CA GLU A 138 11.53 -7.47 -6.26
C GLU A 138 12.62 -7.53 -5.17
N ALA A 139 13.56 -6.59 -5.23
CA ALA A 139 14.52 -6.40 -4.15
C ALA A 139 13.89 -5.55 -3.04
N VAL A 140 13.60 -6.17 -1.91
CA VAL A 140 13.04 -5.50 -0.72
C VAL A 140 14.06 -5.47 0.42
N GLY A 141 13.97 -4.44 1.26
CA GLY A 141 14.85 -4.27 2.42
C GLY A 141 16.24 -3.73 2.05
N GLY A 142 16.37 -2.41 2.06
CA GLY A 142 17.64 -1.69 1.84
C GLY A 142 17.77 -0.46 2.74
N SER A 143 18.95 0.17 2.75
CA SER A 143 19.23 1.36 3.58
C SER A 143 19.09 2.69 2.83
N ALA A 144 18.80 2.65 1.53
CA ALA A 144 18.78 3.83 0.66
C ALA A 144 17.44 4.58 0.67
N ALA A 145 16.42 4.06 1.35
CA ALA A 145 15.11 4.66 1.41
C ALA A 145 14.39 4.28 2.71
N LYS A 146 13.40 5.09 3.09
CA LYS A 146 12.41 4.79 4.12
C LYS A 146 11.02 4.75 3.47
N THR A 147 10.18 3.83 3.92
CA THR A 147 8.82 3.64 3.40
C THR A 147 7.78 3.85 4.47
N GLY A 148 6.58 4.25 4.06
CA GLY A 148 5.43 4.33 4.95
C GLY A 148 4.12 4.13 4.21
N GLY A 149 3.29 3.22 4.74
CA GLY A 149 2.04 2.79 4.13
C GLY A 149 0.80 3.48 4.70
N ARG A 150 -0.26 3.56 3.89
CA ARG A 150 -1.60 4.00 4.30
C ARG A 150 -2.68 3.21 3.57
N LEU A 151 -3.84 3.04 4.21
CA LEU A 151 -5.05 2.52 3.57
C LEU A 151 -5.96 3.68 3.18
N PHE A 152 -6.56 3.59 1.99
CA PHE A 152 -7.55 4.54 1.50
C PHE A 152 -8.88 3.83 1.29
N PRO A 153 -9.94 4.25 2.00
CA PRO A 153 -11.24 3.60 1.97
C PRO A 153 -12.05 4.01 0.74
N ARG A 154 -13.03 3.17 0.36
CA ARG A 154 -13.95 3.37 -0.77
C ARG A 154 -14.61 4.74 -0.76
N LYS A 155 -14.97 5.27 0.42
CA LYS A 155 -15.56 6.61 0.56
C LYS A 155 -14.74 7.72 -0.12
N ASN A 156 -13.43 7.55 -0.27
CA ASN A 156 -12.57 8.49 -0.98
C ASN A 156 -12.87 8.58 -2.49
N TRP A 157 -13.55 7.59 -3.05
CA TRP A 157 -13.98 7.53 -4.45
C TRP A 157 -15.47 7.83 -4.64
N GLU A 158 -16.23 8.04 -3.56
CA GLU A 158 -17.68 8.30 -3.62
C GLU A 158 -18.01 9.80 -3.74
N ASP A 159 -17.04 10.68 -3.47
CA ASP A 159 -17.14 12.13 -3.60
C ASP A 159 -15.96 12.66 -4.44
N GLU A 160 -16.26 13.44 -5.47
CA GLU A 160 -15.26 13.92 -6.43
C GLU A 160 -14.25 14.87 -5.77
N ALA A 161 -14.68 15.71 -4.83
CA ALA A 161 -13.78 16.62 -4.13
C ALA A 161 -12.79 15.86 -3.24
N LEU A 162 -13.26 14.85 -2.51
CA LEU A 162 -12.40 13.98 -1.71
C LEU A 162 -11.49 13.11 -2.57
N LEU A 163 -11.95 12.64 -3.73
CA LEU A 163 -11.13 11.87 -4.67
C LEU A 163 -9.98 12.72 -5.21
N ASN A 164 -10.27 13.96 -5.61
CA ASN A 164 -9.24 14.89 -6.08
C ASN A 164 -8.26 15.26 -4.97
N ALA A 165 -8.74 15.55 -3.75
CA ALA A 165 -7.88 15.78 -2.60
C ALA A 165 -7.00 14.54 -2.27
N THR A 166 -7.55 13.33 -2.43
CA THR A 166 -6.81 12.08 -2.26
C THR A 166 -5.69 11.93 -3.27
N PHE A 167 -5.99 12.21 -4.54
CA PHE A 167 -4.98 12.16 -5.60
C PHE A 167 -3.89 13.22 -5.40
N ASP A 168 -4.25 14.46 -5.04
CA ASP A 168 -3.29 15.53 -4.78
C ASP A 168 -2.36 15.16 -3.61
N ALA A 169 -2.90 14.55 -2.54
CA ALA A 169 -2.10 14.07 -1.42
C ALA A 169 -1.11 12.96 -1.84
N ILE A 170 -1.50 12.08 -2.77
CA ILE A 170 -0.64 11.02 -3.32
C ILE A 170 0.41 11.55 -4.29
N LYS A 171 0.03 12.52 -5.12
CA LYS A 171 0.90 13.17 -6.10
C LYS A 171 2.02 13.94 -5.41
N TYR A 172 1.73 14.63 -4.31
CA TYR A 172 2.67 15.51 -3.62
C TYR A 172 4.02 14.84 -3.26
N PRO A 173 4.09 13.68 -2.57
CA PRO A 173 5.36 12.98 -2.31
C PRO A 173 6.20 12.71 -3.56
N VAL A 174 5.56 12.41 -4.70
CA VAL A 174 6.27 12.12 -5.96
C VAL A 174 6.87 13.39 -6.55
N GLU A 175 6.14 14.51 -6.53
CA GLU A 175 6.65 15.81 -6.97
C GLU A 175 7.80 16.31 -6.08
N GLU A 176 7.79 15.93 -4.80
CA GLU A 176 8.85 16.22 -3.83
C GLU A 176 10.07 15.28 -3.94
N GLY A 177 10.16 14.51 -5.02
CA GLY A 177 11.29 13.63 -5.34
C GLY A 177 11.21 12.23 -4.73
N GLY A 178 10.06 11.85 -4.19
CA GLY A 178 9.78 10.51 -3.71
C GLY A 178 9.24 9.57 -4.80
N MET A 179 8.78 8.42 -4.34
CA MET A 179 8.11 7.42 -5.15
C MET A 179 6.83 6.96 -4.46
N PHE A 180 5.81 6.69 -5.26
CA PHE A 180 4.54 6.12 -4.84
C PHE A 180 4.46 4.68 -5.33
N LEU A 181 4.05 3.78 -4.45
CA LEU A 181 3.57 2.43 -4.79
C LEU A 181 2.09 2.34 -4.43
N GLY A 182 1.28 1.84 -5.36
CA GLY A 182 -0.15 1.69 -5.21
C GLY A 182 -0.60 0.27 -5.44
N PHE A 183 -1.50 -0.17 -4.59
CA PHE A 183 -2.15 -1.46 -4.64
C PHE A 183 -3.66 -1.21 -4.75
N ASN A 184 -4.24 -1.29 -5.95
CA ASN A 184 -5.69 -1.24 -6.07
C ASN A 184 -6.24 -2.61 -5.67
N ILE A 185 -6.69 -2.70 -4.42
CA ILE A 185 -7.10 -3.95 -3.79
C ILE A 185 -8.29 -3.68 -2.87
N ALA A 186 -9.24 -4.60 -2.86
CA ALA A 186 -10.40 -4.58 -1.99
C ALA A 186 -10.61 -5.92 -1.30
N ALA A 187 -11.12 -5.89 -0.07
CA ALA A 187 -11.59 -7.11 0.57
C ALA A 187 -12.72 -7.77 -0.25
N PRO A 188 -12.71 -9.11 -0.41
CA PRO A 188 -13.79 -9.81 -1.10
C PRO A 188 -15.16 -9.48 -0.49
N GLY A 189 -16.09 -9.05 -1.33
CA GLY A 189 -17.47 -8.78 -0.91
C GLY A 189 -17.76 -7.36 -0.42
N LEU A 190 -16.87 -6.38 -0.64
CA LEU A 190 -17.18 -4.96 -0.55
C LEU A 190 -18.42 -4.55 -1.39
N GLY A 191 -18.74 -5.30 -2.46
CA GLY A 191 -20.00 -5.22 -3.21
C GLY A 191 -21.03 -6.35 -2.92
N ARG A 192 -20.66 -7.36 -2.11
CA ARG A 192 -21.53 -8.47 -1.69
C ARG A 192 -21.81 -8.38 -0.20
N ARG A 193 -22.63 -7.39 0.18
CA ARG A 193 -23.24 -7.31 1.51
C ARG A 193 -23.88 -8.67 1.86
N GLY A 194 -23.37 -9.38 2.86
CA GLY A 194 -24.05 -10.55 3.43
C GLY A 194 -23.22 -11.81 3.69
N SER A 195 -21.95 -11.90 3.27
CA SER A 195 -21.08 -12.97 3.79
C SER A 195 -20.57 -12.59 5.18
N ALA A 196 -20.78 -13.44 6.18
CA ALA A 196 -20.25 -13.21 7.52
C ALA A 196 -18.72 -13.13 7.43
N LEU A 197 -18.17 -11.94 7.67
CA LEU A 197 -16.72 -11.75 7.75
C LEU A 197 -16.18 -12.70 8.82
N PRO A 198 -15.09 -13.44 8.55
CA PRO A 198 -14.48 -14.29 9.58
C PRO A 198 -14.14 -13.47 10.83
N ASP A 199 -14.43 -14.00 12.03
CA ASP A 199 -13.98 -13.37 13.29
C ASP A 199 -12.45 -13.51 13.40
N ASN A 200 -11.76 -12.49 12.92
CA ASN A 200 -10.31 -12.38 12.97
C ASN A 200 -9.87 -11.00 13.50
N ALA A 201 -8.55 -10.86 13.64
CA ALA A 201 -7.90 -9.68 14.21
C ALA A 201 -7.48 -8.64 13.15
N VAL A 202 -7.80 -8.87 11.87
CA VAL A 202 -7.49 -7.92 10.80
C VAL A 202 -8.12 -6.57 11.12
N ASN A 203 -7.34 -5.50 11.02
CA ASN A 203 -7.83 -4.13 11.23
C ASN A 203 -9.13 -3.92 10.40
N PRO A 204 -10.25 -3.52 11.04
CA PRO A 204 -11.52 -3.34 10.34
C PRO A 204 -11.47 -2.41 9.15
N ALA A 205 -10.53 -1.46 9.11
CA ALA A 205 -10.41 -0.54 7.99
C ALA A 205 -10.13 -1.22 6.64
N TRP A 206 -9.46 -2.38 6.64
CA TRP A 206 -9.29 -3.22 5.45
C TRP A 206 -10.60 -3.61 4.76
N ARG A 207 -11.71 -3.63 5.51
CA ARG A 207 -13.04 -3.95 4.96
C ARG A 207 -13.59 -2.85 4.08
N GLU A 208 -13.08 -1.64 4.20
CA GLU A 208 -13.51 -0.50 3.40
C GLU A 208 -12.43 -0.08 2.38
N THR A 209 -11.22 -0.62 2.45
CA THR A 209 -10.08 -0.24 1.59
C THR A 209 -10.33 -0.57 0.12
N VAL A 210 -9.95 0.37 -0.77
CA VAL A 210 -9.84 0.15 -2.23
C VAL A 210 -8.44 0.49 -2.77
N LEU A 211 -7.59 1.14 -1.95
CA LEU A 211 -6.19 1.37 -2.23
C LEU A 211 -5.37 1.17 -0.95
N HIS A 212 -4.36 0.31 -1.01
CA HIS A 212 -3.21 0.39 -0.11
C HIS A 212 -2.09 1.13 -0.85
N ALA A 213 -1.48 2.13 -0.23
CA ALA A 213 -0.40 2.88 -0.83
C ALA A 213 0.82 2.92 0.07
N ILE A 214 2.00 3.06 -0.53
CA ILE A 214 3.28 3.26 0.15
C ILE A 214 3.97 4.49 -0.45
N ALA A 215 4.37 5.42 0.41
CA ALA A 215 5.27 6.51 0.06
C ALA A 215 6.71 6.06 0.34
N VAL A 216 7.62 6.38 -0.58
CA VAL A 216 9.04 6.06 -0.47
C VAL A 216 9.83 7.37 -0.51
N ILE A 217 10.60 7.64 0.54
CA ILE A 217 11.54 8.76 0.59
C ILE A 217 12.97 8.24 0.49
N PHE A 218 13.77 8.84 -0.40
CA PHE A 218 15.16 8.44 -0.60
C PHE A 218 16.09 9.09 0.44
N LEU A 219 16.99 8.28 1.01
CA LEU A 219 17.94 8.69 2.03
C LEU A 219 19.32 8.89 1.39
N LEU A 220 19.51 10.04 0.76
CA LEU A 220 20.73 10.36 0.00
C LEU A 220 21.94 10.66 0.89
N ASP A 221 21.68 11.20 2.08
CA ASP A 221 22.69 11.45 3.11
C ASP A 221 22.57 10.36 4.20
N PRO A 222 23.62 9.54 4.42
CA PRO A 222 23.56 8.43 5.37
C PRO A 222 23.80 8.85 6.83
N SER A 223 24.00 10.14 7.13
CA SER A 223 24.14 10.60 8.51
C SER A 223 22.83 10.41 9.31
N PRO A 224 22.90 9.97 10.58
CA PRO A 224 21.71 9.76 11.40
C PRO A 224 20.81 11.00 11.51
N GLU A 225 21.40 12.19 11.58
CA GLU A 225 20.67 13.45 11.68
C GLU A 225 19.89 13.76 10.39
N ALA A 226 20.50 13.56 9.21
CA ALA A 226 19.82 13.75 7.94
C ALA A 226 18.70 12.72 7.73
N ILE A 227 18.94 11.47 8.14
CA ILE A 227 17.93 10.40 8.10
C ILE A 227 16.76 10.75 9.03
N ALA A 228 17.01 11.23 10.25
CA ALA A 228 15.97 11.64 11.18
C ALA A 228 15.06 12.74 10.59
N VAL A 229 15.65 13.74 9.91
CA VAL A 229 14.89 14.80 9.22
C VAL A 229 14.01 14.24 8.09
N GLN A 230 14.54 13.35 7.25
CA GLN A 230 13.71 12.72 6.20
C GLN A 230 12.65 11.78 6.78
N SER A 231 12.97 11.11 7.89
CA SER A 231 12.06 10.24 8.61
C SER A 231 10.87 11.03 9.16
N GLU A 232 11.13 12.16 9.83
CA GLU A 232 10.11 13.09 10.29
C GLU A 232 9.26 13.61 9.13
N ARG A 233 9.91 14.02 8.03
CA ARG A 233 9.21 14.52 6.84
C ARG A 233 8.27 13.48 6.24
N LEU A 234 8.73 12.24 6.08
CA LEU A 234 7.87 11.15 5.62
C LEU A 234 6.67 11.00 6.56
N THR A 235 6.91 10.89 7.88
CA THR A 235 5.85 10.63 8.84
C THR A 235 4.87 11.79 8.94
N MET A 236 5.35 13.02 9.14
CA MET A 236 4.53 14.15 9.58
C MET A 236 3.99 14.99 8.43
N ASP A 237 4.71 15.09 7.31
CA ASP A 237 4.28 15.85 6.14
C ASP A 237 3.61 14.93 5.11
N TRP A 238 4.37 13.98 4.54
CA TRP A 238 3.86 13.15 3.43
C TRP A 238 2.70 12.26 3.87
N LEU A 239 2.92 11.43 4.89
CA LEU A 239 1.85 10.59 5.44
C LEU A 239 0.84 11.40 6.25
N GLY A 240 1.20 12.59 6.74
CA GLY A 240 0.27 13.55 7.34
C GLY A 240 -0.86 13.91 6.39
N ARG A 241 -0.51 14.33 5.19
CA ARG A 241 -1.48 14.63 4.11
C ARG A 241 -2.33 13.43 3.75
N TRP A 242 -1.72 12.23 3.73
CA TRP A 242 -2.47 10.99 3.47
C TRP A 242 -3.47 10.69 4.58
N ARG A 243 -3.11 10.94 5.85
CA ARG A 243 -4.02 10.79 7.00
C ARG A 243 -5.18 11.79 6.94
N ASP A 244 -4.93 13.03 6.54
CA ASP A 244 -5.96 14.08 6.43
C ASP A 244 -7.09 13.72 5.46
N VAL A 245 -6.76 13.06 4.35
CA VAL A 245 -7.74 12.62 3.35
C VAL A 245 -8.32 11.22 3.63
N SER A 246 -7.76 10.47 4.59
CA SER A 246 -8.21 9.10 4.93
C SER A 246 -8.43 8.90 6.44
N PRO A 247 -9.15 9.80 7.13
CA PRO A 247 -9.29 9.72 8.58
C PRO A 247 -9.95 8.39 8.99
N GLY A 248 -9.34 7.72 9.98
CA GLY A 248 -9.77 6.43 10.52
C GLY A 248 -9.40 5.19 9.69
N ALA A 249 -8.74 5.32 8.54
CA ALA A 249 -8.44 4.19 7.65
C ALA A 249 -7.22 3.35 8.09
N GLY A 250 -6.31 3.91 8.89
CA GLY A 250 -5.13 3.20 9.37
C GLY A 250 -4.13 2.83 8.26
N ALA A 251 -3.23 1.91 8.58
CA ALA A 251 -2.11 1.48 7.76
C ALA A 251 -1.86 -0.03 7.89
N TYR A 252 -1.22 -0.61 6.87
CA TYR A 252 -0.82 -2.01 6.92
C TYR A 252 0.48 -2.17 7.69
N ALA A 253 0.41 -2.73 8.91
CA ALA A 253 1.53 -2.82 9.84
C ALA A 253 2.86 -3.36 9.25
N SER A 254 2.80 -4.29 8.29
CA SER A 254 3.99 -4.88 7.69
C SER A 254 4.70 -3.98 6.67
N GLU A 255 4.00 -2.97 6.16
CA GLU A 255 4.49 -2.02 5.14
C GLU A 255 4.30 -0.57 5.59
N ALA A 256 4.11 -0.37 6.90
CA ALA A 256 3.88 0.92 7.51
C ALA A 256 5.18 1.55 8.02
N ASP A 257 5.09 2.83 8.33
CA ASP A 257 6.17 3.56 8.98
C ASP A 257 6.33 3.10 10.43
N VAL A 258 7.56 2.77 10.85
CA VAL A 258 7.86 2.43 12.25
C VAL A 258 7.61 3.60 13.22
N THR A 259 7.61 4.84 12.71
CA THR A 259 7.25 6.05 13.46
C THR A 259 5.79 6.48 13.27
N GLU A 260 4.93 5.65 12.66
CA GLU A 260 3.50 5.95 12.51
C GLU A 260 2.87 6.28 13.88
N PRO A 261 2.19 7.43 14.01
CA PRO A 261 1.50 7.78 15.25
C PRO A 261 0.26 6.90 15.45
N ASP A 262 -0.18 6.78 16.70
CA ASP A 262 -1.42 6.07 17.06
C ASP A 262 -1.48 4.64 16.50
N VAL A 263 -0.38 3.88 16.69
CA VAL A 263 -0.23 2.51 16.16
C VAL A 263 -1.37 1.57 16.57
N GLN A 264 -2.01 1.80 17.73
CA GLN A 264 -3.18 1.04 18.16
C GLN A 264 -4.32 1.14 17.15
N GLN A 265 -4.71 2.36 16.78
CA GLN A 265 -5.71 2.61 15.75
C GLN A 265 -5.19 2.24 14.37
N SER A 266 -3.98 2.70 14.03
CA SER A 266 -3.47 2.65 12.66
C SER A 266 -3.25 1.21 12.21
N PHE A 267 -2.64 0.36 13.05
CA PHE A 267 -2.27 -1.01 12.65
C PHE A 267 -3.30 -2.06 13.02
N TYR A 268 -4.02 -1.87 14.12
CA TYR A 268 -4.91 -2.89 14.68
C TYR A 268 -6.37 -2.47 14.74
N GLY A 269 -6.64 -1.16 14.79
CA GLY A 269 -7.96 -0.57 14.96
C GLY A 269 -8.45 -0.59 16.41
N ASP A 270 -8.99 0.53 16.88
CA ASP A 270 -9.40 0.73 18.28
C ASP A 270 -10.42 -0.29 18.78
N SER A 271 -11.31 -0.73 17.90
CA SER A 271 -12.33 -1.72 18.25
C SER A 271 -11.75 -3.12 18.51
N LYS A 272 -10.52 -3.40 18.05
CA LYS A 272 -9.85 -4.71 18.19
C LYS A 272 -8.71 -4.65 19.20
N TYR A 273 -8.00 -3.52 19.30
CA TYR A 273 -6.78 -3.40 20.09
C TYR A 273 -6.92 -3.83 21.56
N PRO A 274 -7.97 -3.43 22.32
CA PRO A 274 -8.11 -3.85 23.73
C PRO A 274 -8.18 -5.38 23.91
N ARG A 275 -8.84 -6.08 22.98
CA ARG A 275 -8.93 -7.55 22.99
C ARG A 275 -7.59 -8.19 22.67
N LEU A 276 -6.84 -7.61 21.73
CA LEU A 276 -5.50 -8.06 21.36
C LEU A 276 -4.51 -7.88 22.52
N TYR A 277 -4.52 -6.71 23.16
CA TYR A 277 -3.68 -6.42 24.31
C TYR A 277 -4.00 -7.36 25.50
N ALA A 278 -5.29 -7.58 25.80
CA ALA A 278 -5.69 -8.53 26.84
C ALA A 278 -5.20 -9.96 26.54
N LEU A 279 -5.23 -10.38 25.27
CA LEU A 279 -4.68 -11.68 24.85
C LEU A 279 -3.16 -11.71 25.01
N LYS A 280 -2.45 -10.66 24.61
CA LYS A 280 -1.00 -10.51 24.81
C LYS A 280 -0.62 -10.71 26.28
N LYS A 281 -1.28 -10.02 27.21
CA LYS A 281 -1.03 -10.19 28.66
C LYS A 281 -1.31 -11.58 29.18
N LYS A 282 -2.26 -12.29 28.58
CA LYS A 282 -2.57 -13.68 28.94
C LYS A 282 -1.52 -14.67 28.41
N MET A 283 -1.04 -14.47 27.18
CA MET A 283 -0.11 -15.39 26.50
C MET A 283 1.35 -15.15 26.87
N ASP A 284 1.71 -13.89 27.09
CA ASP A 284 3.06 -13.46 27.45
C ASP A 284 3.01 -12.47 28.63
N PRO A 285 2.70 -12.94 29.85
CA PRO A 285 2.55 -12.09 31.03
C PRO A 285 3.86 -11.42 31.48
N TYR A 286 5.01 -11.94 31.03
CA TYR A 286 6.33 -11.41 31.38
C TYR A 286 6.87 -10.44 30.31
N GLY A 287 6.21 -10.34 29.16
CA GLY A 287 6.65 -9.53 28.03
C GLY A 287 7.98 -10.02 27.46
N LEU A 288 8.14 -11.35 27.32
CA LEU A 288 9.30 -11.97 26.68
C LEU A 288 9.39 -11.59 25.20
N PHE A 289 8.25 -11.51 24.50
CA PHE A 289 8.18 -11.18 23.09
C PHE A 289 7.97 -9.68 22.91
N TYR A 290 8.92 -9.01 22.27
CA TYR A 290 8.86 -7.59 21.97
C TYR A 290 9.26 -7.36 20.51
N ALA A 291 8.52 -6.48 19.85
CA ALA A 291 8.92 -5.87 18.59
C ALA A 291 8.39 -4.42 18.59
N PRO A 292 9.08 -3.47 17.94
CA PRO A 292 8.54 -2.14 17.72
C PRO A 292 7.13 -2.23 17.11
N THR A 293 6.22 -1.37 17.56
CA THR A 293 4.81 -1.23 17.11
C THR A 293 3.92 -2.48 17.26
N ALA A 294 4.45 -3.59 17.78
CA ALA A 294 3.68 -4.78 18.06
C ALA A 294 2.69 -4.55 19.21
N VAL A 295 1.59 -5.32 19.26
CA VAL A 295 0.63 -5.24 20.38
C VAL A 295 1.36 -5.40 21.72
N GLY A 296 1.21 -4.43 22.62
CA GLY A 296 1.88 -4.39 23.92
C GLY A 296 3.28 -3.77 23.90
N SER A 297 3.77 -3.25 22.77
CA SER A 297 5.06 -2.57 22.70
C SER A 297 5.09 -1.30 23.55
N GLU A 298 3.94 -0.68 23.80
CA GLU A 298 3.79 0.52 24.63
C GLU A 298 4.16 0.33 26.11
N ASP A 299 4.29 -0.92 26.58
CA ASP A 299 4.77 -1.22 27.93
C ASP A 299 6.31 -1.07 28.05
N TRP A 300 6.99 -0.79 26.93
CA TRP A 300 8.43 -0.77 26.81
C TRP A 300 8.92 0.45 26.05
N TYR A 301 10.18 0.81 26.29
CA TYR A 301 10.91 1.78 25.48
C TYR A 301 12.36 1.34 25.33
N VAL A 302 13.00 1.75 24.24
CA VAL A 302 14.44 1.56 24.02
C VAL A 302 15.16 2.83 24.45
N THR A 303 16.27 2.74 25.18
CA THR A 303 17.08 3.90 25.56
C THR A 303 17.84 4.49 24.36
N ASP A 304 18.40 5.69 24.54
CA ASP A 304 19.38 6.29 23.63
C ASP A 304 18.88 6.42 22.18
N GLN A 305 17.59 6.74 22.03
CA GLN A 305 16.95 6.94 20.73
C GLN A 305 17.30 8.30 20.14
N ILE A 306 17.43 8.34 18.82
CA ILE A 306 17.42 9.58 18.06
C ILE A 306 15.95 9.86 17.73
N GLU A 307 15.50 11.08 17.99
CA GLU A 307 14.13 11.49 17.65
C GLU A 307 13.86 11.26 16.15
N TRP A 308 12.68 10.73 15.81
CA TRP A 308 12.30 10.31 14.45
C TRP A 308 13.14 9.21 13.81
N LEU A 309 14.17 8.70 14.47
CA LEU A 309 14.97 7.59 13.99
C LEU A 309 15.02 6.49 15.07
N PRO A 310 13.89 5.75 15.26
CA PRO A 310 13.85 4.71 16.26
C PRO A 310 14.87 3.62 15.90
N THR A 311 15.80 3.37 16.82
CA THR A 311 16.82 2.33 16.68
C THR A 311 16.59 1.23 17.71
N GLN A 312 17.09 0.03 17.43
CA GLN A 312 17.06 -1.09 18.38
C GLN A 312 18.42 -1.29 19.08
N ASN A 313 19.26 -0.26 19.09
CA ASN A 313 20.63 -0.33 19.60
C ASN A 313 20.74 -0.09 21.12
N GLY A 314 19.76 0.59 21.72
CA GLY A 314 19.72 0.88 23.14
C GLY A 314 19.23 -0.29 24.00
N ARG A 315 19.13 -0.06 25.31
CA ARG A 315 18.55 -1.04 26.24
C ARG A 315 17.03 -1.01 26.16
N LEU A 316 16.40 -2.18 26.04
CA LEU A 316 14.95 -2.30 26.21
C LEU A 316 14.60 -2.24 27.71
N CYS A 317 13.77 -1.27 28.07
CA CYS A 317 13.34 -0.96 29.43
C CYS A 317 11.80 -0.97 29.52
N ARG A 318 11.25 -1.27 30.70
CA ARG A 318 9.82 -1.11 30.96
C ARG A 318 9.49 0.34 31.27
N VAL A 319 8.34 0.81 30.80
CA VAL A 319 7.74 2.09 31.17
C VAL A 319 7.36 2.10 32.65
#